data_AF-A0A7C4DDU5-F1
#
_entry.id   AF-A0A7C4DDU5-F1
#
_cell.length_a   1.000
_cell.length_b   1.000
_cell.length_c   1.000
_cell.angle_alpha   90.00
_cell.angle_beta   90.00
_cell.angle_gamma   90.00
#
_symmetry.space_group_name_H-M   'P 1'
#
loop_
_entity.id
_entity.type
_entity.pdbx_description
1 polymer ?
#
loop_
_entity_poly.entity_id
_entity_poly.type
_entity_poly.pdbx_seq_one_letter_code
_entity_poly.pdbx_strand_id
1 'polypeptide(L)'
;MFLPTKMVAVRVYVYGDKLNELLYELGRLKCFHFSDARKTLKDVQYVETKDTLFRINNLISRLNSIITLLKIKVKDEEVSIPTGDLNTYLNEVEKEVERIESYIAHARSESTELERKEYERELAKIVEEKEKTISSMFNTLTAVKAMEEAKGFMARIKTIYVFEGYIPEEKVKEVSACIERHMG
;
A
#
# COMPACT_ATOMS: atom_id res chain seq x y z
N MET A 1 11.38 19.37 -28.32
CA MET A 1 12.47 19.47 -27.33
C MET A 1 11.80 19.64 -25.97
N PHE A 2 11.87 18.63 -25.09
CA PHE A 2 11.26 18.72 -23.76
C PHE A 2 12.23 19.44 -22.84
N LEU A 3 11.87 20.65 -22.40
CA LEU A 3 12.60 21.35 -21.36
C LEU A 3 12.30 20.68 -20.01
N PRO A 4 13.26 20.58 -19.08
CA PRO A 4 13.00 20.08 -17.74
C PRO A 4 11.92 20.91 -17.06
N THR A 5 10.95 20.24 -16.42
CA THR A 5 9.92 20.90 -15.61
C THR A 5 10.55 21.56 -14.39
N LYS A 6 10.14 22.79 -14.07
CA LYS A 6 10.58 23.48 -12.87
C LYS A 6 9.98 22.82 -11.63
N MET A 7 10.82 22.58 -10.63
CA MET A 7 10.44 21.92 -9.38
C MET A 7 10.59 22.88 -8.20
N VAL A 8 9.66 22.80 -7.26
CA VAL A 8 9.65 23.58 -6.02
C VAL A 8 9.94 22.64 -4.86
N ALA A 9 10.91 23.00 -4.02
CA ALA A 9 11.19 22.28 -2.78
C ALA A 9 10.14 22.64 -1.73
N VAL A 10 9.62 21.63 -1.05
CA VAL A 10 8.60 21.79 -0.01
C VAL A 10 8.97 20.98 1.23
N ARG A 11 8.64 21.53 2.40
CA ARG A 11 8.72 20.85 3.69
C ARG A 11 7.34 20.86 4.32
N VAL A 12 6.88 19.68 4.73
CA VAL A 12 5.55 19.46 5.25
C VAL A 12 5.64 19.00 6.70
N TYR A 13 4.76 19.55 7.53
CA TYR A 13 4.59 19.19 8.94
C TYR A 13 3.16 18.69 9.10
N VAL A 14 2.98 17.48 9.63
CA VAL A 14 1.65 16.88 9.77
C VAL A 14 1.54 16.10 11.08
N TYR A 15 0.38 16.15 11.73
CA TYR A 15 0.11 15.33 12.90
C TYR A 15 -0.01 13.84 12.53
N GLY A 16 0.44 12.96 13.42
CA GLY A 16 0.51 11.52 13.15
C GLY A 16 -0.83 10.87 12.83
N ASP A 17 -1.93 11.38 13.38
CA ASP A 17 -3.30 10.92 13.10
C ASP A 17 -3.77 11.28 11.68
N LYS A 18 -3.22 12.33 11.07
CA LYS A 18 -3.54 12.78 9.70
C LYS A 18 -2.56 12.27 8.65
N LEU A 19 -1.42 11.73 9.06
CA LEU A 19 -0.33 11.34 8.17
C LEU A 19 -0.76 10.34 7.09
N ASN A 20 -1.49 9.29 7.46
CA ASN A 20 -1.88 8.24 6.52
C ASN A 20 -2.82 8.76 5.44
N GLU A 21 -3.82 9.55 5.84
CA GLU A 21 -4.78 10.16 4.92
C GLU A 21 -4.08 11.10 3.94
N LEU A 22 -3.20 11.97 4.45
CA LEU A 22 -2.40 12.88 3.64
C LEU A 22 -1.50 12.11 2.65
N LEU A 23 -0.80 11.08 3.11
CA LEU A 23 0.08 10.29 2.24
C LEU A 23 -0.66 9.61 1.10
N TYR A 24 -1.86 9.10 1.37
CA TYR A 24 -2.70 8.52 0.34
C TYR A 24 -3.18 9.54 -0.69
N GLU A 25 -3.66 10.71 -0.24
CA GLU A 25 -4.06 11.77 -1.16
C GLU A 25 -2.88 12.27 -2.00
N LEU A 26 -1.70 12.49 -1.41
CA LEU A 26 -0.49 12.86 -2.15
C LEU A 26 -0.11 11.78 -3.17
N GLY A 27 -0.26 10.51 -2.81
CA GLY A 27 -0.07 9.37 -3.72
C GLY A 27 -1.02 9.41 -4.92
N ARG A 28 -2.29 9.79 -4.72
CA ARG A 28 -3.27 9.96 -5.81
C ARG A 28 -2.91 11.09 -6.76
N LEU A 29 -2.34 12.18 -6.25
CA LEU A 29 -1.89 13.32 -7.06
C LEU A 29 -0.68 13.00 -7.94
N LYS A 30 0.12 11.98 -7.57
CA LYS A 30 1.29 11.49 -8.33
C LYS A 30 2.31 12.57 -8.70
N CYS A 31 2.42 13.61 -7.89
CA CYS A 31 3.25 14.78 -8.19
C CYS A 31 4.23 15.17 -7.07
N PHE A 32 4.38 14.31 -6.04
CA PHE A 32 5.28 14.54 -4.91
C PHE A 32 6.46 13.57 -4.94
N HIS A 33 7.67 14.11 -5.01
CA HIS A 33 8.89 13.32 -4.92
C HIS A 33 9.53 13.48 -3.54
N PHE A 34 9.44 12.46 -2.70
CA PHE A 34 9.99 12.48 -1.34
C PHE A 34 11.53 12.54 -1.36
N SER A 35 12.07 13.38 -0.48
CA SER A 35 13.49 13.46 -0.18
C SER A 35 13.76 12.79 1.16
N ASP A 36 14.90 12.11 1.25
CA ASP A 36 15.30 11.42 2.46
C ASP A 36 15.68 12.41 3.57
N ALA A 37 14.81 12.55 4.58
CA ALA A 37 15.03 13.44 5.71
C ALA A 37 16.33 13.17 6.45
N ARG A 38 16.90 11.95 6.38
CA ARG A 38 18.21 11.62 7.00
C ARG A 38 19.37 12.41 6.41
N LYS A 39 19.19 12.94 5.19
CA LYS A 39 20.22 13.72 4.49
C LYS A 39 20.15 15.21 4.79
N THR A 40 19.01 15.69 5.29
CA THR A 40 18.70 17.13 5.38
C THR A 40 18.39 17.59 6.79
N LEU A 41 17.80 16.73 7.62
CA LEU A 41 17.48 17.01 9.01
C LEU A 41 18.53 16.42 9.95
N LYS A 42 18.77 17.09 11.08
CA LYS A 42 19.67 16.65 12.16
C LYS A 42 18.89 16.67 13.48
N ASP A 43 19.33 15.88 14.44
CA ASP A 43 18.79 15.84 15.81
C ASP A 43 17.28 15.53 15.89
N VAL A 44 16.80 14.66 14.98
CA VAL A 44 15.41 14.17 14.91
C VAL A 44 15.35 12.66 14.95
N GLN A 45 14.20 12.10 15.35
CA GLN A 45 13.95 10.67 15.27
C GLN A 45 13.45 10.31 13.87
N TYR A 46 14.03 9.31 13.21
CA TYR A 46 13.54 8.84 11.92
C TYR A 46 12.47 7.76 12.08
N VAL A 47 11.57 7.66 11.11
CA VAL A 47 10.52 6.64 11.13
C VAL A 47 11.11 5.31 10.67
N GLU A 48 11.00 4.28 11.51
CA GLU A 48 11.42 2.92 11.17
C GLU A 48 10.23 2.13 10.62
N THR A 49 10.38 1.60 9.40
CA THR A 49 9.31 0.87 8.69
C THR A 49 9.72 -0.53 8.24
N LYS A 50 10.94 -0.98 8.57
CA LYS A 50 11.52 -2.22 8.04
C LYS A 50 10.67 -3.45 8.32
N ASP A 51 10.26 -3.65 9.56
CA ASP A 51 9.50 -4.84 9.96
C ASP A 51 8.09 -4.84 9.34
N THR A 52 7.43 -3.69 9.34
CA THR A 52 6.12 -3.49 8.71
C THR A 52 6.19 -3.74 7.21
N LEU A 53 7.19 -3.17 6.52
CA LEU A 53 7.41 -3.39 5.09
C LEU A 53 7.72 -4.84 4.77
N PHE A 54 8.54 -5.51 5.59
CA PHE A 54 8.83 -6.93 5.43
C PHE A 54 7.54 -7.75 5.47
N ARG A 55 6.67 -7.48 6.45
CA ARG A 55 5.39 -8.15 6.60
C ARG A 55 4.44 -7.90 5.41
N ILE A 56 4.32 -6.65 4.97
CA ILE A 56 3.51 -6.29 3.80
C ILE A 56 4.03 -6.99 2.54
N ASN A 57 5.35 -6.99 2.32
CA ASN A 57 5.96 -7.65 1.16
C ASN A 57 5.70 -9.16 1.15
N ASN A 58 5.74 -9.81 2.32
CA ASN A 58 5.40 -11.22 2.44
C ASN A 58 3.92 -11.48 2.03
N LEU A 59 2.98 -10.71 2.57
CA LEU A 59 1.56 -10.83 2.21
C LEU A 59 1.29 -10.57 0.72
N ILE A 60 1.91 -9.54 0.14
CA ILE A 60 1.82 -9.25 -1.30
C ILE A 60 2.38 -10.42 -2.12
N SER A 61 3.50 -11.02 -1.72
CA SER A 61 4.08 -12.18 -2.42
C SER A 61 3.14 -13.40 -2.41
N ARG A 62 2.54 -13.69 -1.25
CA ARG A 62 1.55 -14.77 -1.10
C ARG A 62 0.30 -14.51 -1.93
N LEU A 63 -0.25 -13.29 -1.88
CA LEU A 63 -1.38 -12.90 -2.72
C LEU A 63 -1.06 -12.98 -4.21
N ASN A 64 0.12 -12.55 -4.66
CA ASN A 64 0.55 -12.70 -6.05
C ASN A 64 0.58 -14.17 -6.49
N SER A 65 1.01 -15.06 -5.61
CA SER A 65 1.01 -16.50 -5.88
C SER A 65 -0.42 -17.02 -6.05
N ILE A 66 -1.35 -16.59 -5.19
CA ILE A 66 -2.79 -16.91 -5.29
C ILE A 66 -3.38 -16.35 -6.59
N ILE A 67 -3.17 -15.07 -6.87
CA ILE A 67 -3.68 -14.37 -8.07
C ILE A 67 -3.20 -15.09 -9.34
N THR A 68 -1.93 -15.47 -9.39
CA THR A 68 -1.34 -16.19 -10.52
C THR A 68 -1.95 -17.57 -10.68
N LEU A 69 -2.09 -18.31 -9.58
CA LEU A 69 -2.66 -19.65 -9.60
C LEU A 69 -4.13 -19.64 -10.05
N LEU A 70 -4.91 -18.72 -9.51
CA LEU A 70 -6.35 -18.56 -9.78
C LEU A 70 -6.63 -17.78 -11.08
N LYS A 71 -5.60 -17.22 -11.73
CA LYS A 71 -5.70 -16.38 -12.93
C LYS A 71 -6.63 -15.18 -12.75
N ILE A 72 -6.66 -14.62 -11.55
CA ILE A 72 -7.46 -13.43 -11.22
C ILE A 72 -6.88 -12.22 -11.96
N LYS A 73 -7.76 -11.42 -12.57
CA LYS A 73 -7.38 -10.13 -13.17
C LYS A 73 -7.65 -9.03 -12.17
N VAL A 74 -6.62 -8.67 -11.42
CA VAL A 74 -6.69 -7.52 -10.51
C VAL A 74 -6.95 -6.26 -11.34
N LYS A 75 -8.03 -5.55 -11.02
CA LYS A 75 -8.34 -4.24 -11.58
C LYS A 75 -7.83 -3.18 -10.62
N ASP A 76 -7.36 -2.06 -11.17
CA ASP A 76 -7.10 -0.86 -10.39
C ASP A 76 -8.45 -0.31 -9.89
N GLU A 77 -8.76 -0.56 -8.62
CA GLU A 77 -9.96 -0.08 -7.95
C GLU A 77 -9.60 1.00 -6.94
N GLU A 78 -10.58 1.84 -6.58
CA GLU A 78 -10.39 2.83 -5.52
C GLU A 78 -10.15 2.11 -4.20
N VAL A 79 -9.00 2.38 -3.58
CA VAL A 79 -8.57 1.72 -2.35
C VAL A 79 -9.19 2.44 -1.16
N SER A 80 -9.77 1.66 -0.24
CA SER A 80 -10.08 2.17 1.10
C SER A 80 -8.85 1.99 1.98
N ILE A 81 -8.27 3.09 2.46
CA ILE A 81 -7.19 3.01 3.45
C ILE A 81 -7.76 2.37 4.72
N PRO A 82 -7.03 1.44 5.35
CA PRO A 82 -7.43 0.92 6.65
C PRO A 82 -7.61 2.05 7.68
N THR A 83 -8.81 2.19 8.22
CA THR A 83 -9.10 3.10 9.33
C THR A 83 -8.77 2.39 10.64
N GLY A 84 -7.63 2.73 11.26
CA GLY A 84 -7.23 2.15 12.55
C GLY A 84 -5.77 1.69 12.59
N ASP A 85 -5.48 0.79 13.51
CA ASP A 85 -4.15 0.22 13.67
C ASP A 85 -3.78 -0.70 12.48
N LEU A 86 -2.66 -0.37 11.82
CA LEU A 86 -2.18 -1.12 10.65
C LEU A 86 -1.88 -2.58 11.00
N ASN A 87 -1.35 -2.88 12.19
CA ASN A 87 -1.03 -4.26 12.56
C ASN A 87 -2.28 -5.12 12.64
N THR A 88 -3.38 -4.58 13.15
CA THR A 88 -4.69 -5.23 13.19
C THR A 88 -5.16 -5.59 11.78
N TYR A 89 -5.09 -4.63 10.85
CA TYR A 89 -5.41 -4.89 9.44
C TYR A 89 -4.50 -5.97 8.82
N LEU A 90 -3.18 -5.91 9.05
CA LEU A 90 -2.26 -6.92 8.54
C LEU A 90 -2.53 -8.31 9.11
N ASN A 91 -2.92 -8.42 10.40
CA ASN A 91 -3.33 -9.68 11.02
C ASN A 91 -4.60 -10.25 10.36
N GLU A 92 -5.57 -9.40 10.00
CA GLU A 92 -6.81 -9.83 9.33
C GLU A 92 -6.54 -10.34 7.92
N VAL A 93 -5.72 -9.61 7.16
CA VAL A 93 -5.32 -10.03 5.81
C VAL A 93 -4.53 -11.34 5.86
N GLU A 94 -3.61 -11.49 6.81
CA GLU A 94 -2.84 -12.73 6.99
C GLU A 94 -3.76 -13.94 7.23
N LYS A 95 -4.74 -13.81 8.13
CA LYS A 95 -5.73 -14.87 8.39
C LYS A 95 -6.56 -15.22 7.15
N GLU A 96 -6.97 -14.23 6.37
CA GLU A 96 -7.77 -14.50 5.17
C GLU A 96 -6.92 -15.13 4.06
N VAL A 97 -5.67 -14.71 3.90
CA VAL A 97 -4.71 -15.36 2.98
C VAL A 97 -4.49 -16.82 3.36
N GLU A 98 -4.27 -17.12 4.65
CA GLU A 98 -4.12 -18.51 5.14
C GLU A 98 -5.35 -19.38 4.87
N ARG A 99 -6.57 -18.83 5.04
CA ARG A 99 -7.81 -19.55 4.69
C ARG A 99 -7.90 -19.87 3.21
N ILE A 100 -7.58 -18.90 2.34
CA ILE A 100 -7.63 -19.10 0.89
C ILE A 100 -6.58 -20.12 0.45
N GLU A 101 -5.35 -20.04 0.99
CA GLU A 101 -4.30 -21.03 0.75
C GLU A 101 -4.73 -22.43 1.20
N SER A 102 -5.41 -22.54 2.34
CA SER A 102 -5.95 -23.81 2.84
C SER A 102 -7.01 -24.38 1.89
N TYR A 103 -7.95 -23.55 1.40
CA TYR A 103 -8.96 -24.00 0.43
C TYR A 103 -8.33 -24.48 -0.88
N ILE A 104 -7.31 -23.77 -1.38
CA ILE A 104 -6.56 -24.18 -2.57
C ILE A 104 -5.83 -25.51 -2.32
N ALA A 105 -5.21 -25.67 -1.15
CA ALA A 105 -4.50 -26.90 -0.79
C ALA A 105 -5.44 -28.10 -0.70
N HIS A 106 -6.62 -27.91 -0.10
CA HIS A 106 -7.67 -28.93 -0.03
C HIS A 106 -8.15 -29.34 -1.43
N ALA A 107 -8.52 -28.38 -2.27
CA ALA A 107 -8.93 -28.63 -3.65
C ALA A 107 -7.86 -29.43 -4.42
N ARG A 108 -6.57 -29.15 -4.19
CA ARG A 108 -5.47 -29.87 -4.83
C ARG A 108 -5.30 -31.28 -4.30
N SER A 109 -5.45 -31.50 -3.00
CA SER A 109 -5.23 -32.80 -2.36
C SER A 109 -6.26 -33.86 -2.75
N GLU A 110 -7.47 -33.42 -3.11
CA GLU A 110 -8.57 -34.28 -3.55
C GLU A 110 -8.54 -34.54 -5.07
N SER A 111 -7.40 -34.31 -5.75
CA SER A 111 -7.30 -34.41 -7.21
C SER A 111 -6.18 -35.34 -7.77
N THR A 112 -6.58 -36.29 -8.61
CA THR A 112 -5.88 -37.26 -9.47
C THR A 112 -6.07 -36.88 -10.96
N GLU A 113 -5.49 -37.62 -11.91
CA GLU A 113 -5.49 -37.23 -13.35
C GLU A 113 -6.88 -37.08 -14.00
N LEU A 114 -7.89 -37.84 -13.57
CA LEU A 114 -9.31 -37.67 -13.96
C LEU A 114 -9.99 -36.48 -13.25
N GLU A 115 -9.47 -36.10 -12.08
CA GLU A 115 -9.96 -35.02 -11.20
C GLU A 115 -9.33 -33.66 -11.55
N ARG A 116 -8.49 -33.55 -12.59
CA ARG A 116 -7.98 -32.24 -13.03
C ARG A 116 -9.10 -31.26 -13.40
N LYS A 117 -10.18 -31.77 -14.02
CA LYS A 117 -11.38 -30.96 -14.29
C LYS A 117 -12.16 -30.61 -13.02
N GLU A 118 -12.10 -31.46 -12.01
CA GLU A 118 -12.75 -31.24 -10.71
C GLU A 118 -11.98 -30.20 -9.90
N TYR A 119 -10.65 -30.29 -9.87
CA TYR A 119 -9.76 -29.26 -9.36
C TYR A 119 -9.99 -27.91 -10.04
N GLU A 120 -10.06 -27.86 -11.37
CA GLU A 120 -10.37 -26.62 -12.11
C GLU A 120 -11.75 -26.04 -11.74
N ARG A 121 -12.75 -26.89 -11.46
CA ARG A 121 -14.07 -26.44 -10.98
C ARG A 121 -14.01 -25.88 -9.57
N GLU A 122 -13.30 -26.53 -8.64
CA GLU A 122 -13.14 -26.04 -7.28
C GLU A 122 -12.37 -24.71 -7.25
N LEU A 123 -11.32 -24.56 -8.07
CA LEU A 123 -10.64 -23.27 -8.22
C LEU A 123 -11.58 -22.19 -8.77
N ALA A 124 -12.45 -22.52 -9.71
CA ALA A 124 -13.43 -21.56 -10.25
C ALA A 124 -14.42 -21.09 -9.18
N LYS A 125 -14.86 -21.96 -8.26
CA LYS A 125 -15.69 -21.57 -7.10
C LYS A 125 -14.95 -20.61 -6.18
N ILE A 126 -13.68 -20.91 -5.87
CA ILE A 126 -12.84 -20.02 -5.05
C ILE A 126 -12.73 -18.64 -5.72
N VAL A 127 -12.53 -18.59 -7.05
CA VAL A 127 -12.52 -17.32 -7.79
C VAL A 127 -13.86 -16.60 -7.64
N GLU A 128 -14.98 -17.27 -7.89
CA GLU A 128 -16.31 -16.66 -7.80
C GLU A 128 -16.57 -16.04 -6.41
N GLU A 129 -16.16 -16.72 -5.34
CA GLU A 129 -16.39 -16.26 -3.97
C GLU A 129 -15.36 -15.23 -3.48
N LYS A 130 -14.11 -15.33 -3.93
CA LYS A 130 -12.97 -14.62 -3.30
C LYS A 130 -12.26 -13.64 -4.21
N GLU A 131 -12.55 -13.58 -5.51
CA GLU A 131 -11.86 -12.70 -6.47
C GLU A 131 -11.84 -11.24 -6.01
N LYS A 132 -13.00 -10.71 -5.58
CA LYS A 132 -13.13 -9.34 -5.11
C LYS A 132 -12.32 -9.09 -3.84
N THR A 133 -12.36 -10.03 -2.90
CA THR A 133 -11.62 -9.94 -1.63
C THR A 133 -10.12 -9.97 -1.88
N ILE A 134 -9.63 -10.90 -2.70
CA ILE A 134 -8.21 -11.02 -3.08
C ILE A 134 -7.73 -9.74 -3.77
N SER A 135 -8.49 -9.23 -4.74
CA SER A 135 -8.15 -8.01 -5.47
C SER A 135 -8.11 -6.79 -4.55
N SER A 136 -9.11 -6.64 -3.68
CA SER A 136 -9.18 -5.54 -2.71
C SER A 136 -8.01 -5.58 -1.72
N MET A 137 -7.69 -6.74 -1.14
CA MET A 137 -6.54 -6.90 -0.24
C MET A 137 -5.23 -6.57 -0.94
N PHE A 138 -5.05 -7.04 -2.19
CA PHE A 138 -3.84 -6.78 -2.96
C PHE A 138 -3.65 -5.29 -3.27
N ASN A 139 -4.69 -4.62 -3.75
CA ASN A 139 -4.65 -3.19 -4.04
C ASN A 139 -4.40 -2.38 -2.77
N THR A 140 -5.07 -2.74 -1.67
CA THR A 140 -4.91 -2.05 -0.38
C THR A 140 -3.51 -2.23 0.18
N LEU A 141 -2.97 -3.44 0.20
CA LEU A 141 -1.60 -3.69 0.64
C LEU A 141 -0.57 -2.97 -0.23
N THR A 142 -0.80 -2.87 -1.53
CA THR A 142 0.08 -2.13 -2.45
C THR A 142 0.09 -0.63 -2.14
N ALA A 143 -1.08 -0.04 -1.89
CA ALA A 143 -1.19 1.35 -1.48
C ALA A 143 -0.51 1.59 -0.11
N VAL A 144 -0.80 0.72 0.87
CA VAL A 144 -0.19 0.79 2.20
C VAL A 144 1.33 0.61 2.13
N LYS A 145 1.85 -0.28 1.27
CA LYS A 145 3.29 -0.43 1.02
C LYS A 145 3.91 0.89 0.58
N ALA A 146 3.32 1.55 -0.42
CA ALA A 146 3.83 2.82 -0.92
C ALA A 146 3.84 3.91 0.17
N MET A 147 2.81 3.92 1.03
CA MET A 147 2.74 4.84 2.18
C MET A 147 3.82 4.54 3.22
N GLU A 148 4.05 3.27 3.56
CA GLU A 148 5.10 2.88 4.51
C GLU A 148 6.52 3.12 3.94
N GLU A 149 6.72 2.95 2.64
CA GLU A 149 7.95 3.34 1.96
C GLU A 149 8.16 4.87 2.05
N ALA A 150 7.11 5.66 1.81
CA ALA A 150 7.16 7.11 1.95
C ALA A 150 7.50 7.54 3.39
N LYS A 151 6.91 6.90 4.40
CA LYS A 151 7.24 7.12 5.81
C LYS A 151 8.71 6.89 6.11
N GLY A 152 9.35 5.93 5.45
CA GLY A 152 10.79 5.67 5.59
C GLY A 152 11.71 6.84 5.21
N PHE A 153 11.18 7.86 4.51
CA PHE A 153 11.90 9.11 4.20
C PHE A 153 11.63 10.23 5.20
N MET A 154 10.84 9.99 6.25
CA MET A 154 10.36 11.01 7.17
C MET A 154 11.11 11.04 8.49
N ALA A 155 11.02 12.19 9.15
CA ALA A 155 11.38 12.37 10.54
C ALA A 155 10.14 12.56 11.41
N ARG A 156 10.30 12.35 12.71
CA ARG A 156 9.27 12.49 13.73
C ARG A 156 9.81 13.36 14.88
N ILE A 157 8.99 14.31 15.29
CA ILE A 157 9.20 15.19 16.44
C ILE A 157 7.93 15.10 17.31
N LYS A 158 7.99 14.32 18.39
CA LYS A 158 6.83 14.01 19.25
C LYS A 158 5.67 13.39 18.45
N THR A 159 4.60 14.15 18.22
CA THR A 159 3.41 13.73 17.47
C THR A 159 3.39 14.25 16.04
N ILE A 160 4.37 15.07 15.65
CA ILE A 160 4.46 15.70 14.34
C ILE A 160 5.44 14.91 13.48
N TYR A 161 5.03 14.59 12.27
CA TYR A 161 5.87 14.03 11.22
C TYR A 161 6.31 15.15 10.30
N VAL A 162 7.57 15.09 9.89
CA VAL A 162 8.21 16.06 9.01
C VAL A 162 8.77 15.32 7.81
N PHE A 163 8.44 15.81 6.62
CA PHE A 163 8.98 15.27 5.38
C PHE A 163 9.23 16.38 4.37
N GLU A 164 10.16 16.10 3.47
CA GLU A 164 10.58 17.03 2.44
C GLU A 164 10.41 16.40 1.07
N GLY A 165 10.28 17.24 0.05
CA GLY A 165 10.20 16.76 -1.31
C GLY A 165 10.19 17.86 -2.35
N TYR A 166 10.02 17.42 -3.58
CA TYR A 166 9.93 18.28 -4.74
C TYR A 166 8.59 18.07 -5.45
N ILE A 167 7.97 19.17 -5.85
CA ILE A 167 6.72 19.17 -6.62
C ILE A 167 6.87 20.02 -7.89
N PRO A 168 6.25 19.66 -9.02
CA PRO A 168 6.20 20.52 -10.19
C PRO A 168 5.58 21.89 -9.85
N GLU A 169 6.16 22.98 -10.35
CA GLU A 169 5.72 24.35 -10.06
C GLU A 169 4.23 24.55 -10.40
N GLU A 170 3.76 23.97 -11.50
CA GLU A 170 2.35 24.00 -11.90
C GLU A 170 1.38 23.29 -10.93
N LYS A 171 1.89 22.38 -10.10
CA LYS A 171 1.12 21.54 -9.17
C LYS A 171 1.14 22.04 -7.72
N VAL A 172 1.90 23.10 -7.44
CA VAL A 172 2.05 23.65 -6.08
C VAL A 172 0.71 23.96 -5.44
N LYS A 173 -0.19 24.66 -6.13
CA LYS A 173 -1.51 25.04 -5.57
C LYS A 173 -2.36 23.83 -5.20
N GLU A 174 -2.35 22.80 -6.04
CA GLU A 174 -3.11 21.56 -5.83
C GLU A 174 -2.58 20.79 -4.62
N VAL A 175 -1.25 20.65 -4.52
CA VAL A 175 -0.59 19.99 -3.39
C VAL A 175 -0.78 20.77 -2.09
N SER A 176 -0.62 22.09 -2.11
CA SER A 176 -0.84 22.95 -0.94
C SER A 176 -2.28 22.83 -0.41
N ALA A 177 -3.28 22.87 -1.29
CA ALA A 177 -4.68 22.70 -0.89
C ALA A 177 -4.95 21.30 -0.30
N CYS A 178 -4.29 20.26 -0.83
CA CYS A 178 -4.36 18.91 -0.27
C CYS A 178 -3.76 18.85 1.14
N ILE A 179 -2.58 19.44 1.34
CA ILE A 179 -1.91 19.51 2.66
C ILE A 179 -2.75 20.31 3.67
N GLU A 180 -3.23 21.49 3.28
CA GLU A 180 -3.99 22.39 4.16
C GLU A 180 -5.27 21.75 4.72
N ARG A 181 -5.96 20.90 3.94
CA ARG A 181 -7.12 20.13 4.40
C ARG A 181 -6.81 19.19 5.59
N HIS A 182 -5.54 18.83 5.78
CA HIS A 182 -5.07 17.87 6.78
C HIS A 182 -4.26 18.52 7.91
N MET A 183 -4.09 19.84 7.89
CA MET A 183 -3.35 20.60 8.91
C MET A 183 -4.25 21.35 9.91
N GLY A 184 -5.58 21.21 9.79
CA GLY A 184 -6.59 21.83 10.67
C GLY A 184 -6.73 21.16 12.04
#